data_AF-A0A2N6ACE1-F1
#
_entry.id   AF-A0A2N6ACE1-F1
#
_cell.length_a   1.000
_cell.length_b   1.000
_cell.length_c   1.000
_cell.angle_alpha   90.00
_cell.angle_beta   90.00
_cell.angle_gamma   90.00
#
_symmetry.space_group_name_H-M   'P 1'
#
loop_
_entity.id
_entity.type
_entity.pdbx_description
1 polymer ?
#
loop_
_entity_poly.entity_id
_entity_poly.type
_entity_poly.pdbx_seq_one_letter_code
_entity_poly.pdbx_strand_id
1 'polypeptide(L)'
;MITGFFLIRNITRGADSELTNTIDNFLAKRQEQLLNENKDAIDAFGEDNIVRVLFIGLDSRAGQTNGHCDAIQLIEINKDTQKIEITAVPRGTPSQLPPGVGVTSTDYYVSNACGLVSLEYGVKQIEYTLGKKPDYIMVVGFSEVMGILKYLDLPTTPTLQWLRHRQGYAIGEPQRAHNHSTFLKKLITNYIPEDTSTINAPLHYIVYKLIQTDLTFEQSREIIEVLSEMKLHDKPENITLTMRPFYPVQDIPYDSEHVEEYLQTMIEPIKHLLSKDDYAANTPEDIQTQLLRIIGEQKDDPEFISWAYENNIWLQIQDEEVSPRVQYDIISLYIPLLDERSKRMQILSDYIIEMDYRGLEKWSDKGKELLEKELPH
;
A
#
# COMPACT_ATOMS: atom_id res chain seq x y z
N MET A 1 -15.80 -10.74 6.80
CA MET A 1 -14.87 -10.82 7.94
C MET A 1 -13.68 -11.61 7.47
N ILE A 2 -12.74 -10.87 6.90
CA ILE A 2 -11.40 -11.31 6.51
C ILE A 2 -10.88 -12.37 7.48
N THR A 3 -10.33 -13.41 6.87
CA THR A 3 -9.70 -14.57 7.48
C THR A 3 -8.88 -14.21 8.72
N GLY A 4 -8.96 -15.05 9.75
CA GLY A 4 -8.07 -14.97 10.89
C GLY A 4 -6.62 -15.03 10.42
N PHE A 5 -5.95 -13.88 10.46
CA PHE A 5 -4.51 -13.76 10.25
C PHE A 5 -3.75 -13.44 11.55
N PHE A 6 -4.47 -13.35 12.65
CA PHE A 6 -3.92 -13.36 14.00
C PHE A 6 -3.85 -14.79 14.56
N LEU A 7 -3.28 -15.73 13.81
CA LEU A 7 -2.60 -16.84 14.44
C LEU A 7 -1.13 -16.45 14.49
N ILE A 8 -0.76 -15.75 15.57
CA ILE A 8 0.62 -15.61 16.03
C ILE A 8 1.10 -17.02 16.37
N ARG A 9 1.41 -17.82 15.35
CA ARG A 9 2.13 -19.07 15.52
C ARG A 9 3.51 -18.83 14.98
N ASN A 10 4.39 -18.51 15.94
CA ASN A 10 5.79 -18.15 15.80
C ASN A 10 5.98 -16.98 14.82
N ILE A 11 6.16 -15.78 15.36
CA ILE A 11 6.90 -14.72 14.66
C ILE A 11 8.25 -15.35 14.33
N THR A 12 8.40 -15.92 13.13
CA THR A 12 9.70 -16.35 12.62
C THR A 12 10.40 -15.08 12.17
N ARG A 13 11.08 -14.50 13.16
CA ARG A 13 11.98 -13.35 13.13
C ARG A 13 12.97 -13.52 11.97
N GLY A 14 12.87 -12.68 10.94
CA GLY A 14 13.85 -12.60 9.85
C GLY A 14 13.28 -12.52 8.42
N ALA A 15 12.13 -13.14 8.14
CA ALA A 15 11.64 -13.26 6.77
C ALA A 15 11.04 -11.95 6.19
N ASP A 16 10.31 -11.19 7.01
CA ASP A 16 9.63 -9.96 6.56
C ASP A 16 10.60 -8.78 6.40
N SER A 17 11.65 -8.71 7.24
CA SER A 17 12.74 -7.75 7.07
C SER A 17 13.56 -8.06 5.82
N GLU A 18 13.76 -9.35 5.50
CA GLU A 18 14.44 -9.77 4.27
C GLU A 18 13.62 -9.40 3.03
N LEU A 19 12.30 -9.57 3.07
CA LEU A 19 11.40 -9.12 2.01
C LEU A 19 11.47 -7.60 1.80
N THR A 20 11.32 -6.82 2.86
CA THR A 20 11.39 -5.34 2.79
C THR A 20 12.72 -4.88 2.22
N ASN A 21 13.84 -5.39 2.72
CA ASN A 21 15.17 -5.12 2.19
C ASN A 21 15.31 -5.54 0.71
N THR A 22 14.68 -6.64 0.29
CA THR A 22 14.71 -7.09 -1.10
C THR A 22 13.95 -6.13 -2.02
N ILE A 23 12.80 -5.62 -1.58
CA ILE A 23 12.01 -4.63 -2.31
C ILE A 23 12.80 -3.32 -2.41
N ASP A 24 13.32 -2.81 -1.28
CA ASP A 24 14.10 -1.58 -1.24
C ASP A 24 15.33 -1.66 -2.16
N ASN A 25 16.05 -2.79 -2.13
CA ASN A 25 17.20 -3.01 -3.02
C ASN A 25 16.80 -3.04 -4.51
N PHE A 26 15.64 -3.63 -4.84
CA PHE A 26 15.13 -3.65 -6.20
C PHE A 26 14.74 -2.24 -6.68
N LEU A 27 14.02 -1.48 -5.84
CA LEU A 27 13.60 -0.12 -6.15
C LEU A 27 14.78 0.84 -6.23
N ALA A 28 15.75 0.74 -5.31
CA ALA A 28 16.97 1.56 -5.34
C ALA A 28 17.79 1.33 -6.62
N LYS A 29 17.92 0.07 -7.08
CA LYS A 29 18.59 -0.24 -8.35
C LYS A 29 17.84 0.37 -9.55
N ARG A 30 16.52 0.31 -9.54
CA ARG A 30 15.71 0.96 -10.59
C ARG A 30 15.89 2.47 -10.58
N GLN A 31 15.83 3.09 -9.40
CA GLN A 31 16.04 4.52 -9.25
C GLN A 31 17.44 4.95 -9.72
N GLU A 32 18.49 4.20 -9.37
CA GLU A 32 19.85 4.45 -9.85
C GLU A 32 19.95 4.32 -11.37
N GLN A 33 19.30 3.30 -11.96
CA GLN A 33 19.23 3.16 -13.41
C GLN A 33 18.54 4.37 -14.06
N LEU A 34 17.40 4.81 -13.53
CA LEU A 34 16.66 5.98 -14.01
C LEU A 34 17.50 7.27 -13.94
N LEU A 35 18.20 7.49 -12.83
CA LEU A 35 19.09 8.66 -12.65
C LEU A 35 20.29 8.63 -13.62
N ASN A 36 20.81 7.44 -13.94
CA ASN A 36 21.92 7.28 -14.88
C ASN A 36 21.48 7.47 -16.34
N GLU A 37 20.28 7.03 -16.69
CA GLU A 37 19.69 7.17 -18.02
C GLU A 37 19.21 8.61 -18.27
N ASN A 38 18.69 9.27 -17.23
CA ASN A 38 18.13 10.62 -17.29
C ASN A 38 18.78 11.56 -16.27
N LYS A 39 20.01 12.02 -16.56
CA LYS A 39 20.84 12.84 -15.66
C LYS A 39 20.21 14.15 -15.15
N ASP A 40 19.12 14.61 -15.77
CA ASP A 40 18.41 15.86 -15.46
C ASP A 40 16.89 15.69 -15.18
N ALA A 41 16.34 14.46 -15.14
CA ALA A 41 14.87 14.30 -15.17
C ALA A 41 14.22 14.43 -13.79
N ILE A 42 13.87 15.68 -13.46
CA ILE A 42 12.70 15.98 -12.61
C ILE A 42 11.41 15.51 -13.32
N ASP A 43 11.41 15.45 -14.65
CA ASP A 43 10.26 15.09 -15.50
C ASP A 43 9.82 13.62 -15.33
N ALA A 44 8.64 13.43 -14.76
CA ALA A 44 8.00 12.14 -14.57
C ALA A 44 7.37 11.55 -15.86
N PHE A 45 7.11 12.36 -16.89
CA PHE A 45 6.32 11.97 -18.08
C PHE A 45 7.17 11.63 -19.30
N GLY A 46 8.48 11.87 -19.27
CA GLY A 46 9.39 11.56 -20.36
C GLY A 46 9.03 12.24 -21.69
N GLU A 47 9.63 11.78 -22.79
CA GLU A 47 9.46 12.40 -24.12
C GLU A 47 8.08 12.16 -24.75
N ASP A 48 7.38 11.07 -24.38
CA ASP A 48 6.06 10.72 -24.92
C ASP A 48 4.91 11.38 -24.14
N ASN A 49 5.21 12.19 -23.12
CA ASN A 49 4.25 12.90 -22.30
C ASN A 49 3.26 11.94 -21.58
N ILE A 50 3.70 10.70 -21.35
CA ILE A 50 2.93 9.64 -20.69
C ILE A 50 3.74 9.07 -19.54
N VAL A 51 3.16 9.08 -18.34
CA VAL A 51 3.72 8.34 -17.20
C VAL A 51 2.92 7.08 -16.92
N ARG A 52 3.62 5.97 -16.67
CA ARG A 52 3.06 4.66 -16.38
C ARG A 52 3.53 4.21 -15.01
N VAL A 53 2.61 4.16 -14.05
CA VAL A 53 2.89 3.76 -12.67
C VAL A 53 2.23 2.42 -12.38
N LEU A 54 3.03 1.41 -12.05
CA LEU A 54 2.54 0.10 -11.64
C LEU A 54 2.35 0.04 -10.12
N PHE A 55 1.11 -0.10 -9.69
CA PHE A 55 0.71 -0.28 -8.29
C PHE A 55 0.63 -1.77 -7.97
N ILE A 56 1.31 -2.17 -6.89
CA ILE A 56 1.36 -3.54 -6.38
C ILE A 56 0.98 -3.53 -4.90
N GLY A 57 -0.12 -4.20 -4.58
CA GLY A 57 -0.47 -4.56 -3.21
C GLY A 57 0.13 -5.90 -2.84
N LEU A 58 0.98 -5.94 -1.81
CA LEU A 58 1.59 -7.16 -1.30
C LEU A 58 0.76 -7.77 -0.16
N ASP A 59 0.50 -9.07 -0.27
CA ASP A 59 0.12 -9.92 0.87
C ASP A 59 1.38 -10.62 1.38
N SER A 60 2.08 -9.98 2.33
CA SER A 60 3.18 -10.59 3.08
C SER A 60 2.63 -11.14 4.40
N ARG A 61 2.85 -12.44 4.63
CA ARG A 61 2.46 -13.10 5.87
C ARG A 61 3.69 -13.23 6.74
N ALA A 62 3.55 -12.96 8.04
CA ALA A 62 4.63 -13.08 8.99
C ALA A 62 5.35 -14.44 8.86
N GLY A 63 6.64 -14.40 8.50
CA GLY A 63 7.45 -15.60 8.29
C GLY A 63 7.58 -16.07 6.85
N GLN A 64 7.00 -15.36 5.87
CA GLN A 64 7.25 -15.59 4.46
C GLN A 64 8.30 -14.60 3.95
N THR A 65 9.38 -15.12 3.35
CA THR A 65 10.45 -14.30 2.77
C THR A 65 10.02 -13.58 1.49
N ASN A 66 8.87 -13.97 0.92
CA ASN A 66 8.38 -13.48 -0.36
C ASN A 66 6.85 -13.24 -0.29
N GLY A 67 6.40 -12.01 -0.56
CA GLY A 67 4.99 -11.64 -0.58
C GLY A 67 4.29 -11.95 -1.91
N HIS A 68 2.98 -12.20 -1.85
CA HIS A 68 2.16 -12.36 -3.06
C HIS A 68 1.72 -10.99 -3.62
N CYS A 69 1.82 -10.79 -4.92
CA CYS A 69 1.27 -9.61 -5.60
C CYS A 69 -0.25 -9.79 -5.79
N ASP A 70 -1.03 -9.27 -4.85
CA ASP A 70 -2.44 -9.60 -4.68
C ASP A 70 -3.39 -8.54 -5.28
N ALA A 71 -2.90 -7.32 -5.42
CA ALA A 71 -3.54 -6.24 -6.18
C ALA A 71 -2.54 -5.69 -7.20
N ILE A 72 -2.91 -5.62 -8.48
CA ILE A 72 -2.03 -5.21 -9.57
C ILE A 72 -2.80 -4.25 -10.47
N GLN A 73 -2.36 -2.99 -10.54
CA GLN A 73 -2.99 -1.92 -11.31
C GLN A 73 -1.93 -1.11 -12.04
N LEU A 74 -2.00 -1.02 -13.37
CA LEU A 74 -1.19 -0.07 -14.13
C LEU A 74 -2.00 1.20 -14.36
N ILE A 75 -1.49 2.35 -13.93
CA ILE A 75 -2.08 3.66 -14.20
C ILE A 75 -1.24 4.34 -15.28
N GLU A 76 -1.85 4.66 -16.42
CA GLU A 76 -1.24 5.43 -17.50
C GLU A 76 -1.88 6.81 -17.54
N ILE A 77 -1.08 7.86 -17.38
CA ILE A 77 -1.54 9.26 -17.37
C ILE A 77 -0.93 9.96 -18.58
N ASN A 78 -1.78 10.45 -19.49
CA ASN A 78 -1.35 11.17 -20.68
C ASN A 78 -1.69 12.67 -20.54
N LYS A 79 -0.66 13.52 -20.40
CA LYS A 79 -0.87 14.96 -20.18
C LYS A 79 -1.39 15.69 -21.42
N ASP A 80 -1.05 15.22 -22.62
CA ASP A 80 -1.47 15.84 -23.88
C ASP A 80 -2.97 15.67 -24.16
N THR A 81 -3.50 14.48 -23.85
CA THR A 81 -4.91 14.13 -24.08
C THR A 81 -5.78 14.33 -22.85
N GLN A 82 -5.17 14.60 -21.68
CA GLN A 82 -5.83 14.68 -20.38
C GLN A 82 -6.65 13.42 -20.06
N LYS A 83 -6.09 12.25 -20.36
CA LYS A 83 -6.74 10.95 -20.15
C LYS A 83 -5.92 10.06 -19.23
N ILE A 84 -6.63 9.23 -18.49
CA ILE A 84 -6.08 8.24 -17.57
C ILE A 84 -6.65 6.86 -17.92
N GLU A 85 -5.79 5.87 -18.08
CA GLU A 85 -6.19 4.47 -18.20
C GLU A 85 -5.70 3.70 -16.97
N ILE A 86 -6.63 3.06 -16.24
CA ILE A 86 -6.30 2.14 -15.14
C ILE A 86 -6.54 0.72 -15.63
N THR A 87 -5.47 -0.04 -15.84
CA THR A 87 -5.52 -1.44 -16.27
C THR A 87 -5.30 -2.37 -15.08
N ALA A 88 -6.33 -3.13 -14.70
CA ALA A 88 -6.21 -4.19 -13.70
C ALA A 88 -5.57 -5.45 -14.30
N VAL A 89 -4.75 -6.14 -13.50
CA VAL A 89 -4.32 -7.52 -13.77
C VAL A 89 -4.80 -8.42 -12.64
N PRO A 90 -5.78 -9.32 -12.87
CA PRO A 90 -6.21 -10.24 -11.84
C PRO A 90 -5.04 -11.09 -11.34
N ARG A 91 -4.91 -11.23 -10.02
CA ARG A 91 -3.81 -11.96 -9.38
C ARG A 91 -3.67 -13.41 -9.87
N GLY A 92 -4.80 -14.00 -10.30
CA GLY A 92 -4.90 -15.37 -10.85
C GLY A 92 -4.58 -15.49 -12.34
N THR A 93 -4.06 -14.43 -12.97
CA THR A 93 -3.64 -14.48 -14.37
C THR A 93 -2.50 -15.49 -14.55
N PRO A 94 -2.56 -16.39 -15.55
CA PRO A 94 -1.49 -17.34 -15.80
C PRO A 94 -0.14 -16.64 -16.05
N SER A 95 0.89 -17.11 -15.35
CA SER A 95 2.26 -16.64 -15.44
C SER A 95 3.19 -17.83 -15.65
N GLN A 96 4.20 -17.65 -16.50
CA GLN A 96 5.27 -18.63 -16.58
C GLN A 96 6.13 -18.54 -15.32
N LEU A 97 6.61 -19.68 -14.84
CA LEU A 97 7.58 -19.77 -13.76
C LEU A 97 8.85 -20.46 -14.30
N PRO A 98 10.02 -20.21 -13.69
CA PRO A 98 11.23 -20.94 -14.01
C PRO A 98 11.01 -22.46 -13.83
N PRO A 99 11.65 -23.31 -14.67
CA PRO A 99 11.51 -24.75 -14.56
C PRO A 99 11.83 -25.26 -13.14
N GLY A 100 10.93 -26.08 -12.58
CA GLY A 100 11.10 -26.68 -11.26
C GLY A 100 10.60 -25.85 -10.08
N VAL A 101 10.06 -24.65 -10.31
CA VAL A 101 9.48 -23.80 -9.24
C VAL A 101 8.02 -24.16 -8.94
N GLY A 102 7.17 -24.22 -9.97
CA GLY A 102 5.74 -24.51 -9.80
C GLY A 102 5.44 -26.02 -9.78
N VAL A 103 4.69 -26.47 -8.76
CA VAL A 103 4.28 -27.87 -8.56
C VAL A 103 2.80 -28.07 -8.87
N THR A 104 1.97 -27.06 -8.61
CA THR A 104 0.52 -27.06 -8.80
C THR A 104 0.11 -26.07 -9.88
N SER A 105 -1.09 -26.23 -10.46
CA SER A 105 -1.62 -25.28 -11.45
C SER A 105 -1.81 -23.87 -10.88
N THR A 106 -2.11 -23.75 -9.58
CA THR A 106 -2.25 -22.47 -8.90
C THR A 106 -0.93 -21.76 -8.67
N ASP A 107 0.21 -22.46 -8.69
CA ASP A 107 1.53 -21.83 -8.55
C ASP A 107 1.81 -20.92 -9.75
N TYR A 108 1.28 -21.24 -10.93
CA TYR A 108 1.42 -20.47 -12.16
C TYR A 108 0.50 -19.25 -12.23
N TYR A 109 0.12 -18.67 -11.10
CA TYR A 109 -0.55 -17.37 -11.05
C TYR A 109 0.47 -16.25 -10.92
N VAL A 110 0.23 -15.12 -11.57
CA VAL A 110 1.13 -13.96 -11.54
C VAL A 110 1.38 -13.45 -10.11
N SER A 111 0.39 -13.59 -9.21
CA SER A 111 0.56 -13.28 -7.78
C SER A 111 1.69 -14.07 -7.12
N ASN A 112 1.87 -15.31 -7.56
CA ASN A 112 2.83 -16.24 -7.00
C ASN A 112 4.22 -16.09 -7.64
N ALA A 113 4.34 -15.45 -8.80
CA ALA A 113 5.64 -15.11 -9.36
C ALA A 113 6.44 -14.19 -8.41
N CYS A 114 5.76 -13.26 -7.74
CA CYS A 114 6.35 -12.41 -6.69
C CYS A 114 6.78 -13.23 -5.47
N GLY A 115 5.94 -14.19 -5.05
CA GLY A 115 6.14 -15.01 -3.85
C GLY A 115 7.11 -16.20 -4.02
N LEU A 116 7.23 -16.76 -5.23
CA LEU A 116 8.00 -17.98 -5.46
C LEU A 116 9.37 -17.71 -6.10
N VAL A 117 9.55 -16.54 -6.73
CA VAL A 117 10.79 -16.20 -7.44
C VAL A 117 11.38 -14.90 -6.89
N SER A 118 10.75 -13.77 -7.18
CA SER A 118 11.10 -12.45 -6.65
C SER A 118 10.09 -11.41 -7.12
N LEU A 119 10.02 -10.26 -6.45
CA LEU A 119 9.24 -9.11 -6.92
C LEU A 119 9.64 -8.71 -8.35
N GLU A 120 10.95 -8.62 -8.63
CA GLU A 120 11.46 -8.27 -9.97
C GLU A 120 10.93 -9.23 -11.04
N TYR A 121 10.95 -10.54 -10.78
CA TYR A 121 10.42 -11.52 -11.72
C TYR A 121 8.91 -11.39 -11.89
N GLY A 122 8.18 -11.19 -10.78
CA GLY A 122 6.74 -10.92 -10.82
C GLY A 122 6.39 -9.70 -11.67
N VAL A 123 7.11 -8.59 -11.50
CA VAL A 123 6.97 -7.39 -12.33
C VAL A 123 7.18 -7.71 -13.81
N LYS A 124 8.21 -8.47 -14.18
CA LYS A 124 8.44 -8.89 -15.58
C LYS A 124 7.27 -9.70 -16.17
N GLN A 125 6.62 -10.53 -15.36
CA GLN A 125 5.43 -11.30 -15.79
C GLN A 125 4.18 -10.41 -15.93
N ILE A 126 4.05 -9.40 -15.06
CA ILE A 126 3.02 -8.37 -15.16
C ILE A 126 3.22 -7.54 -16.44
N GLU A 127 4.44 -7.08 -16.71
CA GLU A 127 4.81 -6.37 -17.94
C GLU A 127 4.47 -7.18 -19.20
N TYR A 128 4.77 -8.47 -19.20
CA TYR A 128 4.42 -9.38 -20.30
C TYR A 128 2.90 -9.45 -20.51
N THR A 129 2.12 -9.56 -19.42
CA THR A 129 0.64 -9.57 -19.48
C THR A 129 0.07 -8.25 -19.99
N LEU A 130 0.65 -7.14 -19.55
CA LEU A 130 0.25 -5.79 -19.94
C LEU A 130 0.71 -5.45 -21.36
N GLY A 131 1.77 -6.08 -21.87
CA GLY A 131 2.42 -5.73 -23.13
C GLY A 131 3.08 -4.35 -23.10
N LYS A 132 3.35 -3.82 -21.90
CA LYS A 132 3.90 -2.50 -21.64
C LYS A 132 4.81 -2.56 -20.40
N LYS A 133 5.83 -1.72 -20.37
CA LYS A 133 6.72 -1.54 -19.22
C LYS A 133 6.25 -0.32 -18.41
N PRO A 134 6.17 -0.41 -17.07
CA PRO A 134 5.97 0.76 -16.23
C PRO A 134 7.24 1.60 -16.12
N ASP A 135 7.06 2.91 -16.09
CA ASP A 135 8.12 3.87 -15.81
C ASP A 135 8.49 3.80 -14.33
N TYR A 136 7.47 3.72 -13.47
CA TYR A 136 7.61 3.67 -12.02
C TYR A 136 6.81 2.54 -11.38
N ILE A 137 7.23 2.13 -10.18
CA ILE A 137 6.59 1.10 -9.38
C ILE A 137 6.25 1.67 -8.01
N MET A 138 5.03 1.40 -7.56
CA MET A 138 4.57 1.67 -6.19
C MET A 138 4.16 0.35 -5.54
N VAL A 139 4.74 0.06 -4.38
CA VAL A 139 4.46 -1.14 -3.60
C VAL A 139 3.90 -0.73 -2.24
N VAL A 140 2.78 -1.34 -1.87
CA VAL A 140 2.12 -1.10 -0.58
C VAL A 140 1.76 -2.42 0.09
N GLY A 141 1.94 -2.48 1.41
CA GLY A 141 1.46 -3.56 2.25
C GLY A 141 0.15 -3.22 2.93
N PHE A 142 -0.27 -4.10 3.84
CA PHE A 142 -1.53 -3.96 4.57
C PHE A 142 -1.51 -2.76 5.53
N SER A 143 -0.43 -2.56 6.29
CA SER A 143 -0.28 -1.43 7.22
C SER A 143 -0.32 -0.10 6.49
N GLU A 144 0.37 -0.01 5.34
CA GLU A 144 0.47 1.20 4.52
C GLU A 144 -0.90 1.61 3.99
N VAL A 145 -1.67 0.65 3.46
CA VAL A 145 -3.05 0.91 3.01
C VAL A 145 -3.93 1.35 4.18
N MET A 146 -3.82 0.74 5.37
CA MET A 146 -4.55 1.21 6.56
C MET A 146 -4.20 2.65 6.92
N GLY A 147 -2.91 3.01 6.89
CA GLY A 147 -2.45 4.38 7.13
C GLY A 147 -3.00 5.37 6.13
N ILE A 148 -2.93 5.06 4.83
CA ILE A 148 -3.47 5.91 3.76
C ILE A 148 -4.96 6.14 3.97
N LEU A 149 -5.74 5.07 4.22
CA LEU A 149 -7.18 5.20 4.49
C LEU A 149 -7.45 6.11 5.69
N LYS A 150 -6.67 5.95 6.76
CA LYS A 150 -6.80 6.77 7.97
C LYS A 150 -6.48 8.25 7.71
N TYR A 151 -5.42 8.56 6.97
CA TYR A 151 -5.03 9.94 6.67
C TYR A 151 -5.95 10.66 5.68
N LEU A 152 -6.74 9.88 4.93
CA LEU A 152 -7.79 10.36 4.03
C LEU A 152 -9.19 10.38 4.69
N ASP A 153 -9.26 10.13 6.00
CA ASP A 153 -10.51 10.02 6.78
C ASP A 153 -11.52 9.00 6.19
N LEU A 154 -11.01 7.92 5.60
CA LEU A 154 -11.83 6.82 5.06
C LEU A 154 -12.05 5.71 6.10
N PRO A 155 -13.20 5.00 6.06
CA PRO A 155 -13.43 3.85 6.96
C PRO A 155 -12.40 2.74 6.72
N THR A 156 -11.44 2.55 7.61
CA THR A 156 -10.29 1.67 7.37
C THR A 156 -10.70 0.21 7.12
N THR A 157 -11.34 -0.42 8.11
CA THR A 157 -11.67 -1.85 8.06
C THR A 157 -12.74 -2.19 7.03
N PRO A 158 -13.86 -1.46 6.94
CA PRO A 158 -14.84 -1.70 5.88
C PRO A 158 -14.23 -1.54 4.49
N THR A 159 -13.42 -0.52 4.23
CA THR A 159 -12.80 -0.32 2.91
C THR A 159 -11.86 -1.48 2.56
N LEU A 160 -11.02 -1.92 3.50
CA LEU A 160 -10.17 -3.08 3.28
C LEU A 160 -10.95 -4.37 3.02
N GLN A 161 -12.07 -4.57 3.72
CA GLN A 161 -12.96 -5.70 3.47
C GLN A 161 -13.56 -5.63 2.07
N TRP A 162 -13.95 -4.44 1.61
CA TRP A 162 -14.45 -4.21 0.26
C TRP A 162 -13.39 -4.51 -0.81
N LEU A 163 -12.17 -4.00 -0.63
CA LEU A 163 -11.04 -4.27 -1.53
C LEU A 163 -10.65 -5.75 -1.56
N ARG A 164 -10.88 -6.50 -0.47
CA ARG A 164 -10.54 -7.93 -0.39
C ARG A 164 -11.68 -8.86 -0.80
N HIS A 165 -12.91 -8.36 -0.87
CA HIS A 165 -14.09 -9.15 -1.15
C HIS A 165 -14.03 -9.73 -2.57
N ARG A 166 -14.26 -11.04 -2.68
CA ARG A 166 -14.39 -11.74 -3.97
C ARG A 166 -15.48 -12.80 -3.96
N GLN A 167 -15.80 -13.36 -2.80
CA GLN A 167 -16.63 -14.55 -2.69
C GLN A 167 -18.10 -14.29 -3.05
N GLY A 168 -18.58 -13.05 -2.95
CA GLY A 168 -19.94 -12.67 -3.34
C GLY A 168 -20.10 -12.32 -4.82
N TYR A 169 -19.01 -12.26 -5.59
CA TYR A 169 -19.07 -11.94 -7.02
C TYR A 169 -19.17 -13.20 -7.87
N ALA A 170 -20.03 -13.16 -8.90
CA ALA A 170 -20.25 -14.28 -9.82
C ALA A 170 -18.96 -14.76 -10.52
N ILE A 171 -18.05 -13.83 -10.84
CA ILE A 171 -16.76 -14.13 -11.47
C ILE A 171 -15.59 -14.05 -10.48
N GLY A 172 -15.85 -13.80 -9.19
CA GLY A 172 -14.83 -13.80 -8.14
C GLY A 172 -13.71 -12.77 -8.32
N GLU A 173 -12.49 -13.28 -8.49
CA GLU A 173 -11.24 -12.49 -8.47
C GLU A 173 -11.16 -11.40 -9.57
N PRO A 174 -11.50 -11.67 -10.85
CA PRO A 174 -11.62 -10.61 -11.85
C PRO A 174 -12.47 -9.40 -11.44
N GLN A 175 -13.61 -9.63 -10.78
CA GLN A 175 -14.45 -8.52 -10.30
C GLN A 175 -13.76 -7.76 -9.16
N ARG A 176 -13.07 -8.47 -8.26
CA ARG A 176 -12.28 -7.83 -7.20
C ARG A 176 -11.16 -6.95 -7.77
N ALA A 177 -10.42 -7.45 -8.76
CA ALA A 177 -9.35 -6.69 -9.41
C ALA A 177 -9.88 -5.42 -10.11
N HIS A 178 -11.04 -5.49 -10.75
CA HIS A 178 -11.71 -4.31 -11.32
C HIS A 178 -12.20 -3.32 -10.25
N ASN A 179 -12.70 -3.82 -9.12
CA ASN A 179 -13.11 -2.98 -8.00
C ASN A 179 -11.94 -2.20 -7.39
N HIS A 180 -10.72 -2.73 -7.42
CA HIS A 180 -9.54 -1.93 -7.07
C HIS A 180 -9.38 -0.73 -7.99
N SER A 181 -9.64 -0.88 -9.29
CA SER A 181 -9.61 0.23 -10.26
C SER A 181 -10.72 1.24 -10.00
N THR A 182 -11.93 0.80 -9.63
CA THR A 182 -13.02 1.74 -9.27
C THR A 182 -12.72 2.50 -7.98
N PHE A 183 -12.07 1.87 -7.00
CA PHE A 183 -11.55 2.55 -5.81
C PHE A 183 -10.47 3.58 -6.14
N LEU A 184 -9.47 3.23 -6.95
CA LEU A 184 -8.42 4.18 -7.37
C LEU A 184 -9.01 5.35 -8.15
N LYS A 185 -9.95 5.09 -9.07
CA LYS A 185 -10.70 6.14 -9.77
C LYS A 185 -11.41 7.06 -8.79
N LYS A 186 -12.05 6.51 -7.75
CA LYS A 186 -12.72 7.30 -6.72
C LYS A 186 -11.73 8.16 -5.93
N LEU A 187 -10.57 7.62 -5.57
CA LEU A 187 -9.52 8.40 -4.89
C LEU A 187 -9.03 9.56 -5.76
N ILE A 188 -8.69 9.29 -7.03
CA ILE A 188 -8.20 10.30 -7.98
C ILE A 188 -9.24 11.42 -8.18
N THR A 189 -10.52 11.07 -8.29
CA THR A 189 -11.60 12.06 -8.55
C THR A 189 -12.06 12.84 -7.33
N ASN A 190 -11.84 12.33 -6.11
CA ASN A 190 -12.30 12.97 -4.88
C ASN A 190 -11.19 13.66 -4.08
N TYR A 191 -9.96 13.15 -4.12
CA TYR A 191 -8.88 13.58 -3.22
C TYR A 191 -7.77 14.37 -3.90
N ILE A 192 -7.73 14.40 -5.24
CA ILE A 192 -6.84 15.30 -5.96
C ILE A 192 -7.55 16.64 -6.11
N PRO A 193 -7.03 17.74 -5.52
CA PRO A 193 -7.65 19.05 -5.65
C PRO A 193 -7.55 19.55 -7.09
N GLU A 194 -8.51 20.38 -7.53
CA GLU A 194 -8.47 21.02 -8.86
C GLU A 194 -7.55 22.25 -8.92
N ASP A 195 -7.19 22.80 -7.76
CA ASP A 195 -6.26 23.93 -7.62
C ASP A 195 -4.97 23.43 -6.96
N THR A 196 -3.88 23.46 -7.70
CA THR A 196 -2.56 23.01 -7.23
C THR A 196 -2.09 23.77 -5.98
N SER A 197 -2.55 25.01 -5.77
CA SER A 197 -2.24 25.78 -4.56
C SER A 197 -2.90 25.24 -3.29
N THR A 198 -3.89 24.36 -3.44
CA THR A 198 -4.61 23.71 -2.34
C THR A 198 -4.12 22.29 -2.04
N ILE A 199 -3.07 21.82 -2.75
CA ILE A 199 -2.42 20.54 -2.45
C ILE A 199 -1.89 20.57 -1.01
N ASN A 200 -2.38 19.63 -0.20
CA ASN A 200 -1.95 19.47 1.18
C ASN A 200 -0.56 18.82 1.20
N ALA A 201 0.49 19.66 1.17
CA ALA A 201 1.87 19.21 1.11
C ALA A 201 2.27 18.27 2.27
N PRO A 202 1.88 18.52 3.55
CA PRO A 202 2.08 17.56 4.63
C PRO A 202 1.46 16.19 4.36
N LEU A 203 0.17 16.14 3.97
CA LEU A 203 -0.50 14.87 3.64
C LEU A 203 0.20 14.15 2.49
N HIS A 204 0.54 14.86 1.41
CA HIS A 204 1.24 14.27 0.27
C HIS A 204 2.60 13.68 0.70
N TYR A 205 3.36 14.39 1.54
CA TYR A 205 4.63 13.90 2.09
C TYR A 205 4.43 12.64 2.94
N ILE A 206 3.46 12.65 3.86
CA ILE A 206 3.16 11.53 4.73
C ILE A 206 2.76 10.29 3.92
N VAL A 207 1.88 10.45 2.92
CA VAL A 207 1.47 9.35 2.04
C VAL A 207 2.64 8.85 1.20
N TYR A 208 3.45 9.74 0.63
CA TYR A 208 4.66 9.36 -0.10
C TYR A 208 5.60 8.52 0.76
N LYS A 209 5.79 8.90 2.03
CA LYS A 209 6.66 8.19 2.99
C LYS A 209 6.16 6.80 3.37
N LEU A 210 4.87 6.52 3.25
CA LEU A 210 4.31 5.18 3.48
C LEU A 210 4.52 4.24 2.29
N ILE A 211 4.70 4.76 1.07
CA ILE A 211 4.73 3.94 -0.14
C ILE A 211 6.19 3.61 -0.50
N GLN A 212 6.46 2.32 -0.75
CA GLN A 212 7.74 1.90 -1.32
C GLN A 212 7.71 2.16 -2.83
N THR A 213 8.54 3.09 -3.33
CA THR A 213 8.52 3.47 -4.74
C THR A 213 9.90 3.88 -5.26
N ASP A 214 10.10 3.77 -6.58
CA ASP A 214 11.24 4.32 -7.31
C ASP A 214 10.99 5.78 -7.78
N LEU A 215 9.82 6.37 -7.48
CA LEU A 215 9.56 7.80 -7.65
C LEU A 215 10.28 8.64 -6.60
N THR A 216 10.86 9.76 -7.06
CA THR A 216 11.22 10.85 -6.16
C THR A 216 9.97 11.62 -5.71
N PHE A 217 10.06 12.31 -4.58
CA PHE A 217 8.97 13.16 -4.10
C PHE A 217 8.63 14.31 -5.08
N GLU A 218 9.63 14.82 -5.81
CA GLU A 218 9.40 15.87 -6.81
C GLU A 218 8.61 15.33 -8.01
N GLN A 219 8.94 14.12 -8.49
CA GLN A 219 8.19 13.45 -9.55
C GLN A 219 6.76 13.12 -9.11
N SER A 220 6.54 12.68 -7.87
CA SER A 220 5.18 12.45 -7.36
C SER A 220 4.38 13.75 -7.30
N ARG A 221 5.02 14.88 -6.96
CA ARG A 221 4.37 16.20 -6.96
C ARG A 221 3.98 16.63 -8.37
N GLU A 222 4.88 16.48 -9.35
CA GLU A 222 4.58 16.78 -10.75
C GLU A 222 3.37 15.98 -11.27
N ILE A 223 3.32 14.67 -10.95
CA ILE A 223 2.17 13.83 -11.33
C ILE A 223 0.87 14.38 -10.72
N ILE A 224 0.86 14.76 -9.44
CA ILE A 224 -0.31 15.33 -8.78
C ILE A 224 -0.71 16.68 -9.38
N GLU A 225 0.26 17.54 -9.71
CA GLU A 225 0.00 18.83 -10.39
C GLU A 225 -0.68 18.61 -11.74
N VAL A 226 -0.18 17.67 -12.56
CA VAL A 226 -0.82 17.32 -13.84
C VAL A 226 -2.23 16.76 -13.64
N LEU A 227 -2.44 15.87 -12.65
CA LEU A 227 -3.76 15.32 -12.34
C LEU A 227 -4.75 16.40 -11.88
N SER A 228 -4.28 17.39 -11.12
CA SER A 228 -5.06 18.56 -10.68
C SER A 228 -5.57 19.38 -11.87
N GLU A 229 -4.69 19.66 -12.84
CA GLU A 229 -5.01 20.41 -14.06
C GLU A 229 -6.04 19.72 -14.96
N MET A 230 -6.17 18.39 -14.88
CA MET A 230 -7.16 17.63 -15.64
C MET A 230 -8.61 17.85 -15.15
N LYS A 231 -8.82 18.37 -13.93
CA LYS A 231 -10.15 18.62 -13.33
C LYS A 231 -11.04 17.38 -13.32
N LEU A 232 -10.51 16.29 -12.76
CA LEU A 232 -11.09 14.95 -12.85
C LEU A 232 -12.37 14.79 -12.03
N HIS A 233 -12.62 15.69 -11.07
CA HIS A 233 -13.90 15.74 -10.35
C HIS A 233 -15.06 16.05 -11.30
N ASP A 234 -14.89 17.07 -12.14
CA ASP A 234 -15.85 17.47 -13.17
C ASP A 234 -15.86 16.56 -14.40
N LYS A 235 -14.74 15.87 -14.67
CA LYS A 235 -14.55 15.02 -15.86
C LYS A 235 -14.17 13.57 -15.51
N PRO A 236 -14.98 12.83 -14.73
CA PRO A 236 -14.66 11.47 -14.34
C PRO A 236 -14.61 10.49 -15.53
N GLU A 237 -15.17 10.85 -16.69
CA GLU A 237 -15.09 10.11 -17.95
C GLU A 237 -13.70 10.10 -18.57
N ASN A 238 -12.81 11.02 -18.17
CA ASN A 238 -11.40 11.02 -18.60
C ASN A 238 -10.60 9.85 -18.00
N ILE A 239 -11.19 9.13 -17.03
CA ILE A 239 -10.60 7.93 -16.42
C ILE A 239 -11.31 6.70 -16.94
N THR A 240 -10.62 5.91 -17.76
CA THR A 240 -11.10 4.63 -18.28
C THR A 240 -10.53 3.47 -17.49
N LEU A 241 -11.37 2.48 -17.21
CA LEU A 241 -11.00 1.27 -16.49
C LEU A 241 -10.96 0.10 -17.47
N THR A 242 -9.84 -0.60 -17.51
CA THR A 242 -9.63 -1.77 -18.37
C THR A 242 -9.03 -2.91 -17.56
N MET A 243 -9.00 -4.12 -18.13
CA MET A 243 -8.46 -5.29 -17.46
C MET A 243 -7.76 -6.22 -18.45
N ARG A 244 -6.64 -6.80 -18.02
CA ARG A 244 -5.88 -7.80 -18.78
C ARG A 244 -5.64 -9.06 -17.95
N PRO A 245 -6.06 -10.26 -18.42
CA PRO A 245 -6.89 -10.48 -19.62
C PRO A 245 -8.31 -9.93 -19.45
N PHE A 246 -9.03 -9.78 -20.55
CA PHE A 246 -10.40 -9.24 -20.52
C PHE A 246 -11.36 -10.21 -19.83
N TYR A 247 -12.18 -9.67 -18.92
CA TYR A 247 -13.37 -10.33 -18.40
C TYR A 247 -14.55 -9.35 -18.41
N PRO A 248 -15.79 -9.84 -18.62
CA PRO A 248 -16.98 -9.01 -18.47
C PRO A 248 -17.21 -8.71 -16.98
N VAL A 249 -16.92 -7.48 -16.56
CA VAL A 249 -17.06 -6.98 -15.19
C VAL A 249 -18.18 -5.96 -15.07
N GLN A 250 -18.64 -5.73 -13.84
CA GLN A 250 -19.56 -4.66 -13.50
C GLN A 250 -18.81 -3.48 -12.89
N ASP A 251 -19.21 -2.26 -13.24
CA ASP A 251 -18.72 -1.05 -12.57
C ASP A 251 -19.43 -0.87 -11.24
N ILE A 252 -18.86 -1.43 -10.18
CA ILE A 252 -19.34 -1.26 -8.80
C ILE A 252 -18.61 -0.05 -8.20
N PRO A 253 -19.30 1.08 -7.97
CA PRO A 253 -18.67 2.26 -7.40
C PRO A 253 -18.29 1.99 -5.93
N TYR A 254 -17.13 2.50 -5.52
CA TYR A 254 -16.78 2.58 -4.12
C TYR A 254 -17.51 3.78 -3.47
N ASP A 255 -18.23 3.50 -2.38
CA ASP A 255 -18.94 4.49 -1.59
C ASP A 255 -18.52 4.33 -0.12
N SER A 256 -17.73 5.28 0.38
CA SER A 256 -17.21 5.27 1.75
C SER A 256 -18.29 5.43 2.80
N GLU A 257 -19.42 6.07 2.50
CA GLU A 257 -20.49 6.30 3.47
C GLU A 257 -21.32 5.03 3.70
N HIS A 258 -21.47 4.20 2.66
CA HIS A 258 -22.32 3.01 2.67
C HIS A 258 -21.54 1.68 2.48
N VAL A 259 -20.20 1.70 2.56
CA VAL A 259 -19.36 0.51 2.33
C VAL A 259 -19.68 -0.64 3.28
N GLU A 260 -20.01 -0.33 4.53
CA GLU A 260 -20.34 -1.36 5.53
C GLU A 260 -21.69 -2.03 5.22
N GLU A 261 -22.71 -1.24 4.90
CA GLU A 261 -24.02 -1.74 4.49
C GLU A 261 -23.92 -2.61 3.23
N TYR A 262 -23.14 -2.13 2.24
CA TYR A 262 -22.85 -2.89 1.03
C TYR A 262 -22.23 -4.26 1.37
N LEU A 263 -21.19 -4.28 2.22
CA LEU A 263 -20.53 -5.51 2.61
C LEU A 263 -21.47 -6.47 3.33
N GLN A 264 -22.30 -5.99 4.24
CA GLN A 264 -23.30 -6.82 4.92
C GLN A 264 -24.23 -7.48 3.90
N THR A 265 -24.72 -6.74 2.91
CA THR A 265 -25.62 -7.29 1.88
C THR A 265 -24.96 -8.36 1.00
N MET A 266 -23.67 -8.21 0.71
CA MET A 266 -22.92 -9.14 -0.16
C MET A 266 -22.41 -10.37 0.59
N ILE A 267 -22.10 -10.23 1.88
CA ILE A 267 -21.44 -11.26 2.69
C ILE A 267 -22.43 -12.12 3.44
N GLU A 268 -23.43 -11.52 4.11
CA GLU A 268 -24.34 -12.28 4.98
C GLU A 268 -25.04 -13.46 4.26
N PRO A 269 -25.49 -13.34 3.00
CA PRO A 269 -26.12 -14.46 2.30
C PRO A 269 -25.21 -15.68 2.11
N ILE A 270 -23.90 -15.47 1.98
CA ILE A 270 -22.92 -16.53 1.68
C ILE A 270 -22.07 -16.92 2.88
N LYS A 271 -22.20 -16.23 4.02
CA LYS A 271 -21.39 -16.41 5.23
C LYS A 271 -21.30 -17.87 5.71
N HIS A 272 -22.37 -18.63 5.55
CA HIS A 272 -22.44 -20.04 5.92
C HIS A 272 -21.65 -20.99 4.98
N LEU A 273 -21.32 -20.54 3.77
CA LEU A 273 -20.54 -21.29 2.77
C LEU A 273 -19.04 -20.99 2.86
N LEU A 274 -18.67 -19.97 3.60
CA LEU A 274 -17.29 -19.52 3.72
C LEU A 274 -16.58 -20.33 4.78
N SER A 275 -15.30 -20.64 4.56
CA SER A 275 -14.55 -21.44 5.53
C SER A 275 -14.50 -20.69 6.87
N LYS A 276 -14.49 -21.47 7.97
CA LYS A 276 -14.29 -20.90 9.30
C LYS A 276 -12.97 -20.16 9.41
N ASP A 277 -11.98 -20.46 8.58
CA ASP A 277 -10.74 -19.70 8.55
C ASP A 277 -10.96 -18.39 7.80
N ASP A 278 -11.63 -18.40 6.64
CA ASP A 278 -11.97 -17.22 5.82
C ASP A 278 -12.85 -16.20 6.55
N TYR A 279 -13.59 -16.65 7.57
CA TYR A 279 -14.55 -15.90 8.39
C TYR A 279 -14.52 -16.31 9.88
N ALA A 280 -13.32 -16.46 10.44
CA ALA A 280 -13.14 -16.91 11.83
C ALA A 280 -13.84 -15.99 12.84
N ALA A 281 -14.40 -16.62 13.89
CA ALA A 281 -15.23 -16.04 14.94
C ALA A 281 -14.56 -15.01 15.87
N ASN A 282 -13.42 -14.43 15.45
CA ASN A 282 -12.73 -13.39 16.20
C ASN A 282 -13.32 -12.04 15.81
N THR A 283 -13.74 -11.28 16.80
CA THR A 283 -14.22 -9.91 16.61
C THR A 283 -13.04 -8.97 16.28
N PRO A 284 -13.28 -7.82 15.62
CA PRO A 284 -12.26 -6.78 15.48
C PRO A 284 -11.56 -6.45 16.81
N GLU A 285 -12.32 -6.46 17.92
CA GLU A 285 -11.84 -6.21 19.27
C GLU A 285 -10.86 -7.28 19.76
N ASP A 286 -11.12 -8.56 19.45
CA ASP A 286 -10.21 -9.67 19.79
C ASP A 286 -8.87 -9.52 19.06
N ILE A 287 -8.93 -9.12 17.78
CA ILE A 287 -7.75 -8.85 16.95
C ILE A 287 -6.93 -7.70 17.52
N GLN A 288 -7.58 -6.58 17.84
CA GLN A 288 -6.90 -5.41 18.43
C GLN A 288 -6.27 -5.75 19.79
N THR A 289 -6.98 -6.50 20.64
CA THR A 289 -6.48 -6.96 21.94
C THR A 289 -5.25 -7.85 21.78
N GLN A 290 -5.30 -8.77 20.82
CA GLN A 290 -4.19 -9.67 20.54
C GLN A 290 -2.96 -8.92 20.01
N LEU A 291 -3.15 -7.96 19.10
CA LEU A 291 -2.07 -7.12 18.58
C LEU A 291 -1.37 -6.34 19.69
N LEU A 292 -2.13 -5.64 20.52
CA LEU A 292 -1.60 -4.86 21.64
C LEU A 292 -0.86 -5.75 22.65
N ARG A 293 -1.36 -6.97 22.89
CA ARG A 293 -0.69 -7.95 23.75
C ARG A 293 0.70 -8.34 23.20
N ILE A 294 0.82 -8.63 21.90
CA ILE A 294 2.12 -8.94 21.27
C ILE A 294 3.10 -7.78 21.49
N ILE A 295 2.66 -6.56 21.16
CA ILE A 295 3.50 -5.37 21.25
C ILE A 295 3.97 -5.19 22.70
N GLY A 296 3.07 -5.35 23.67
CA GLY A 296 3.41 -5.28 25.09
C GLY A 296 4.37 -6.37 25.56
N GLU A 297 4.25 -7.60 25.05
CA GLU A 297 5.12 -8.74 25.40
C GLU A 297 6.50 -8.66 24.75
N GLN A 298 6.64 -8.02 23.58
CA GLN A 298 7.86 -7.99 22.79
C GLN A 298 8.56 -6.62 22.79
N LYS A 299 8.04 -5.63 23.52
CA LYS A 299 8.59 -4.26 23.53
C LYS A 299 10.07 -4.16 23.96
N ASP A 300 10.55 -5.13 24.73
CA ASP A 300 11.93 -5.15 25.24
C ASP A 300 12.88 -5.94 24.29
N ASP A 301 12.37 -6.46 23.16
CA ASP A 301 13.14 -7.17 22.15
C ASP A 301 13.55 -6.21 21.00
N PRO A 302 14.84 -5.85 20.86
CA PRO A 302 15.30 -4.91 19.83
C PRO A 302 15.02 -5.35 18.39
N GLU A 303 15.01 -6.65 18.13
CA GLU A 303 14.68 -7.18 16.80
C GLU A 303 13.21 -6.95 16.49
N PHE A 304 12.34 -7.19 17.47
CA PHE A 304 10.91 -6.91 17.33
C PHE A 304 10.65 -5.42 17.13
N ILE A 305 11.32 -4.53 17.88
CA ILE A 305 11.14 -3.07 17.74
C ILE A 305 11.53 -2.61 16.33
N SER A 306 12.64 -3.14 15.80
CA SER A 306 13.06 -2.85 14.43
C SER A 306 12.00 -3.30 13.40
N TRP A 307 11.54 -4.54 13.51
CA TRP A 307 10.50 -5.07 12.63
C TRP A 307 9.17 -4.30 12.75
N ALA A 308 8.75 -3.96 13.98
CA ALA A 308 7.52 -3.23 14.26
C ALA A 308 7.56 -1.83 13.66
N TYR A 309 8.73 -1.18 13.69
CA TYR A 309 8.97 0.09 13.02
C TYR A 309 8.89 -0.04 11.50
N GLU A 310 9.65 -0.98 10.93
CA GLU A 310 9.73 -1.20 9.48
C GLU A 310 8.37 -1.59 8.85
N ASN A 311 7.47 -2.20 9.62
CA ASN A 311 6.15 -2.64 9.17
C ASN A 311 5.01 -1.70 9.61
N ASN A 312 5.32 -0.53 10.16
CA ASN A 312 4.37 0.49 10.60
C ASN A 312 3.22 -0.08 11.44
N ILE A 313 3.51 -0.99 12.39
CA ILE A 313 2.47 -1.83 13.02
C ILE A 313 1.39 -1.01 13.75
N TRP A 314 1.72 0.21 14.18
CA TRP A 314 0.76 1.12 14.82
C TRP A 314 -0.38 1.57 13.90
N LEU A 315 -0.21 1.50 12.57
CA LEU A 315 -1.25 1.81 11.59
C LEU A 315 -2.38 0.78 11.58
N GLN A 316 -2.12 -0.43 12.11
CA GLN A 316 -3.15 -1.47 12.26
C GLN A 316 -4.02 -1.27 13.50
N ILE A 317 -3.68 -0.32 14.37
CA ILE A 317 -4.43 -0.02 15.59
C ILE A 317 -5.55 0.96 15.24
N GLN A 318 -6.80 0.55 15.48
CA GLN A 318 -7.98 1.35 15.14
C GLN A 318 -8.28 2.43 16.17
N ASP A 319 -7.89 2.23 17.42
CA ASP A 319 -8.12 3.20 18.49
C ASP A 319 -7.22 4.43 18.30
N GLU A 320 -7.86 5.59 18.10
CA GLU A 320 -7.19 6.88 17.82
C GLU A 320 -6.39 7.43 19.01
N GLU A 321 -6.67 7.02 20.24
CA GLU A 321 -5.89 7.42 21.42
C GLU A 321 -4.70 6.48 21.65
N VAL A 322 -4.89 5.19 21.39
CA VAL A 322 -3.88 4.16 21.59
C VAL A 322 -2.84 4.14 20.48
N SER A 323 -3.25 4.32 19.22
CA SER A 323 -2.35 4.23 18.06
C SER A 323 -1.16 5.21 18.14
N PRO A 324 -1.36 6.53 18.40
CA PRO A 324 -0.23 7.47 18.54
C PRO A 324 0.69 7.18 19.72
N ARG A 325 0.14 6.62 20.81
CA ARG A 325 0.96 6.19 21.96
C ARG A 325 1.88 5.05 21.56
N VAL A 326 1.33 4.02 20.93
CA VAL A 326 2.11 2.85 20.51
C VAL A 326 3.17 3.25 19.48
N GLN A 327 2.82 4.13 18.53
CA GLN A 327 3.78 4.69 17.59
C GLN A 327 4.94 5.39 18.29
N TYR A 328 4.63 6.29 19.25
CA TYR A 328 5.66 6.97 20.03
C TYR A 328 6.56 5.98 20.79
N ASP A 329 5.96 5.00 21.46
CA ASP A 329 6.69 4.01 22.26
C ASP A 329 7.67 3.23 21.35
N ILE A 330 7.21 2.75 20.19
CA ILE A 330 8.05 2.06 19.21
C ILE A 330 9.19 2.97 18.71
N ILE A 331 8.88 4.19 18.28
CA ILE A 331 9.90 5.14 17.79
C ILE A 331 10.94 5.43 18.86
N SER A 332 10.50 5.68 20.10
CA SER A 332 11.41 6.00 21.22
C SER A 332 12.37 4.86 21.55
N LEU A 333 11.95 3.61 21.33
CA LEU A 333 12.77 2.41 21.52
C LEU A 333 13.64 2.09 20.29
N TYR A 334 13.18 2.46 19.10
CA TYR A 334 13.88 2.20 17.83
C TYR A 334 15.02 3.19 17.59
N ILE A 335 14.82 4.48 17.90
CA ILE A 335 15.82 5.54 17.67
C ILE A 335 17.20 5.20 18.25
N PRO A 336 17.33 4.71 19.50
CA PRO A 336 18.62 4.30 20.07
C PRO A 336 19.30 3.10 19.38
N LEU A 337 18.57 2.32 18.57
CA LEU A 337 19.12 1.18 17.82
C LEU A 337 19.82 1.62 16.52
N LEU A 338 19.70 2.90 16.14
CA LEU A 338 20.27 3.43 14.91
C LEU A 338 21.62 4.11 15.16
N ASP A 339 22.63 3.73 14.39
CA ASP A 339 23.97 4.33 14.46
C ASP A 339 24.00 5.76 13.89
N GLU A 340 23.28 5.98 12.79
CA GLU A 340 23.33 7.22 12.02
C GLU A 340 22.43 8.32 12.59
N ARG A 341 23.05 9.42 13.05
CA ARG A 341 22.34 10.59 13.57
C ARG A 341 21.40 11.24 12.55
N SER A 342 21.83 11.33 11.29
CA SER A 342 21.00 11.86 10.20
C SER A 342 19.69 11.08 10.07
N LYS A 343 19.76 9.74 10.12
CA LYS A 343 18.59 8.86 10.07
C LYS A 343 17.68 9.06 11.29
N ARG A 344 18.25 9.16 12.50
CA ARG A 344 17.46 9.47 13.72
C ARG A 344 16.71 10.79 13.61
N MET A 345 17.41 11.85 13.19
CA MET A 345 16.80 13.18 13.01
C MET A 345 15.70 13.18 11.95
N GLN A 346 15.89 12.46 10.85
CA GLN A 346 14.88 12.32 9.80
C GLN A 346 13.62 11.64 10.34
N ILE A 347 13.75 10.48 10.99
CA ILE A 347 12.60 9.73 11.54
C ILE A 347 11.81 10.58 12.54
N LEU A 348 12.50 11.31 13.41
CA LEU A 348 11.85 12.20 14.37
C LEU A 348 11.16 13.38 13.70
N SER A 349 11.75 13.93 12.64
CA SER A 349 11.12 15.00 11.85
C SER A 349 9.87 14.50 11.13
N ASP A 350 9.94 13.32 10.51
CA ASP A 350 8.82 12.68 9.83
C ASP A 350 7.66 12.41 10.81
N TYR A 351 7.98 11.92 12.01
CA TYR A 351 7.01 11.72 13.08
C TYR A 351 6.33 13.02 13.53
N ILE A 352 7.11 14.10 13.73
CA ILE A 352 6.56 15.40 14.13
C ILE A 352 5.61 15.94 13.06
N ILE A 353 6.00 15.87 11.78
CA ILE A 353 5.16 16.28 10.64
C ILE A 353 3.83 15.50 10.64
N GLU A 354 3.88 14.19 10.86
CA GLU A 354 2.67 13.35 10.94
C GLU A 354 1.77 13.76 12.12
N MET A 355 2.34 13.94 13.31
CA MET A 355 1.56 14.31 14.50
C MET A 355 0.96 15.71 14.38
N ASP A 356 1.71 16.68 13.84
CA ASP A 356 1.22 18.04 13.57
C ASP A 356 0.09 18.02 12.54
N TYR A 357 0.24 17.27 11.45
CA TYR A 357 -0.80 17.11 10.44
C TYR A 357 -2.11 16.56 11.03
N ARG A 358 -2.00 15.59 11.95
CA ARG A 358 -3.13 14.96 12.61
C ARG A 358 -3.71 15.79 13.77
N GLY A 359 -3.15 16.96 14.08
CA GLY A 359 -3.57 17.80 15.21
C GLY A 359 -3.27 17.17 16.58
N LEU A 360 -2.29 16.27 16.65
CA LEU A 360 -1.91 15.53 17.85
C LEU A 360 -0.79 16.23 18.62
N GLU A 361 -1.05 17.46 19.10
CA GLU A 361 -0.07 18.36 19.71
C GLU A 361 0.78 17.68 20.80
N LYS A 362 0.14 16.96 21.73
CA LYS A 362 0.82 16.22 22.80
C LYS A 362 1.89 15.25 22.28
N TRP A 363 1.62 14.60 21.16
CA TRP A 363 2.53 13.60 20.57
C TRP A 363 3.62 14.28 19.73
N SER A 364 3.26 15.36 19.03
CA SER A 364 4.22 16.24 18.36
C SER A 364 5.26 16.80 19.35
N ASP A 365 4.83 17.31 20.49
CA ASP A 365 5.72 17.88 21.51
C ASP A 365 6.69 16.83 22.07
N LYS A 366 6.21 15.60 22.33
CA LYS A 366 7.10 14.50 22.70
C LYS A 366 8.12 14.15 21.61
N GLY A 367 7.74 14.24 20.34
CA GLY A 367 8.65 14.09 19.21
C GLY A 367 9.74 15.16 19.20
N LYS A 368 9.35 16.43 19.44
CA LYS A 368 10.28 17.56 19.55
C LYS A 368 11.26 17.37 20.71
N GLU A 369 10.80 16.92 21.87
CA GLU A 369 11.67 16.59 23.02
C GLU A 369 12.71 15.50 22.70
N LEU A 370 12.37 14.51 21.86
CA LEU A 370 13.33 13.52 21.39
C LEU A 370 14.31 14.13 20.38
N LEU A 371 13.83 14.95 19.45
CA LEU A 371 14.66 15.59 18.43
C LEU A 371 15.68 16.56 19.04
N GLU A 372 15.30 17.30 20.08
CA GLU A 372 16.21 18.21 20.79
C GLU A 372 17.44 17.49 21.37
N LYS A 373 17.28 16.23 21.83
CA LYS A 373 18.39 15.40 22.34
C LYS A 373 19.38 15.01 21.25
N GLU A 374 18.97 15.07 19.99
CA GLU A 374 19.81 14.78 18.83
C GLU A 374 20.47 16.04 18.26
N LEU A 375 20.25 17.25 18.79
CA LEU A 375 20.92 18.48 18.34
C LEU A 375 22.32 18.64 18.96
N PRO A 376 23.29 19.29 18.27
CA PRO A 376 24.62 19.47 18.83
C PRO A 376 24.55 20.47 19.99
N HIS A 377 25.14 20.13 21.12
CA HIS A 377 25.29 21.04 22.26
C HIS A 377 26.38 22.09 22.03
#